data_AF-A0A4R4FFL2-F1
#
_entry.id   AF-A0A4R4FFL2-F1
#
_cell.length_a   1.000
_cell.length_b   1.000
_cell.length_c   1.000
_cell.angle_alpha   90.00
_cell.angle_beta   90.00
_cell.angle_gamma   90.00
#
_symmetry.space_group_name_H-M   'P 1'
#
loop_
_entity.id
_entity.type
_entity.pdbx_description
1 polymer ?
#
loop_
_entity_poly.entity_id
_entity_poly.type
_entity_poly.pdbx_seq_one_letter_code
_entity_poly.pdbx_strand_id
1 'polypeptide(L)'
;MDNKTLLDFMSVAERLKCTVRHSFTSGGRRESVAEHVYRLCVFAWLVQEEFPDLDKEKVMEMCLFHDLGEAVTGDIPCFEKKEEDRQTEESAVRRVTEMLPADRRKRLDALFDELEAGRTGEAKLVHALDKMEALIQHNEAPIGTWLPLEYDLQLTYGQMEAEAFPYTRQLRKAVEQGSIEKIAKERAEKHGGTETFHVSRDKEKLDFGRIVQLMRQSYWAGTRSEEMIRKAMEGSVCYGVYDREGYMVGYARIITDFATTFYLMDVIIDEDYRGKGLGTLLMDAVMEDVGSLHGVLHTEDAGAFYERYGFTHDERRQEVLMEKERKDG
;
A
#
# COMPACT_ATOMS: atom_id res chain seq x y z
N MET A 1 38.05 5.27 27.47
CA MET A 1 36.70 5.15 28.06
C MET A 1 36.84 4.35 29.34
N ASP A 2 36.34 4.84 30.46
CA ASP A 2 36.35 4.07 31.72
C ASP A 2 35.21 3.03 31.74
N ASN A 3 35.33 2.07 32.66
CA ASN A 3 34.40 0.95 32.75
C ASN A 3 32.98 1.39 33.11
N LYS A 4 32.80 2.46 33.89
CA LYS A 4 31.47 2.91 34.30
C LYS A 4 30.72 3.48 33.10
N THR A 5 31.36 4.40 32.37
CA THR A 5 30.79 4.95 31.13
C THR A 5 30.46 3.85 30.11
N LEU A 6 31.33 2.85 29.95
CA LEU A 6 31.05 1.70 29.08
C LEU A 6 29.77 0.97 29.52
N LEU A 7 29.66 0.61 30.80
CA LEU A 7 28.50 -0.13 31.32
C LEU A 7 27.20 0.69 31.24
N ASP A 8 27.29 2.01 31.47
CA ASP A 8 26.14 2.91 31.34
C ASP A 8 25.67 2.95 29.87
N PHE A 9 26.58 3.06 28.90
CA PHE A 9 26.25 3.00 27.48
C PHE A 9 25.66 1.63 27.07
N MET A 10 26.25 0.53 27.56
CA MET A 10 25.71 -0.81 27.31
C MET A 10 24.28 -0.98 27.87
N SER A 11 23.97 -0.32 28.99
CA SER A 11 22.63 -0.32 29.57
C SER A 11 21.62 0.47 28.75
N VAL A 12 22.07 1.48 27.99
CA VAL A 12 21.22 2.18 27.00
C VAL A 12 20.98 1.27 25.80
N ALA A 13 22.04 0.69 25.22
CA ALA A 13 21.92 -0.18 24.06
C ALA A 13 21.05 -1.42 24.31
N GLU A 14 21.06 -1.97 25.53
CA GLU A 14 20.22 -3.10 25.92
C GLU A 14 18.72 -2.81 25.76
N ARG A 15 18.29 -1.56 25.94
CA ARG A 15 16.87 -1.17 25.82
C ARG A 15 16.31 -1.42 24.43
N LEU A 16 17.14 -1.37 23.38
CA LEU A 16 16.73 -1.68 22.01
C LEU A 16 16.24 -3.13 21.85
N LYS A 17 16.63 -4.05 22.74
CA LYS A 17 16.10 -5.42 22.78
C LYS A 17 14.66 -5.47 23.28
N CYS A 18 14.25 -4.46 24.04
CA CYS A 18 12.94 -4.34 24.66
C CYS A 18 12.02 -3.38 23.90
N THR A 19 12.57 -2.46 23.10
CA THR A 19 11.80 -1.59 22.20
C THR A 19 11.32 -2.40 21.00
N VAL A 20 10.00 -2.49 20.81
CA VAL A 20 9.37 -3.28 19.75
C VAL A 20 8.91 -2.43 18.57
N ARG A 21 9.20 -2.88 17.36
CA ARG A 21 8.76 -2.30 16.09
C ARG A 21 7.34 -2.68 15.75
N HIS A 22 6.71 -1.94 14.84
CA HIS A 22 5.37 -2.31 14.34
C HIS A 22 5.36 -3.70 13.67
N SER A 23 6.46 -4.06 12.99
CA SER A 23 6.55 -5.31 12.25
C SER A 23 6.58 -6.55 13.14
N PHE A 24 6.20 -7.68 12.55
CA PHE A 24 6.16 -8.98 13.19
C PHE A 24 7.16 -9.93 12.53
N THR A 25 7.79 -10.75 13.35
CA THR A 25 8.58 -11.90 12.90
C THR A 25 7.67 -12.97 12.27
N SER A 26 8.24 -13.85 11.45
CA SER A 26 7.51 -15.00 10.87
C SER A 26 6.92 -15.94 11.93
N GLY A 27 7.47 -15.95 13.15
CA GLY A 27 6.95 -16.68 14.31
C GLY A 27 5.81 -15.98 15.06
N GLY A 28 5.37 -14.79 14.62
CA GLY A 28 4.23 -14.06 15.19
C GLY A 28 4.51 -13.18 16.42
N ARG A 29 5.78 -13.02 16.82
CA ARG A 29 6.18 -11.98 17.80
C ARG A 29 6.44 -10.66 17.10
N ARG A 30 6.24 -9.54 17.80
CA ARG A 30 6.78 -8.25 17.36
C ARG A 30 8.30 -8.29 17.36
N GLU A 31 8.89 -7.74 16.32
CA GLU A 31 10.33 -7.54 16.17
C GLU A 31 10.80 -6.45 17.12
N SER A 32 12.00 -6.58 17.68
CA SER A 32 12.68 -5.52 18.44
C SER A 32 13.60 -4.68 17.55
N VAL A 33 13.88 -3.44 17.94
CA VAL A 33 14.80 -2.56 17.22
C VAL A 33 16.19 -3.19 17.11
N ALA A 34 16.64 -3.91 18.15
CA ALA A 34 17.89 -4.65 18.09
C ALA A 34 17.89 -5.80 17.06
N GLU A 35 16.77 -6.50 16.89
CA GLU A 35 16.61 -7.55 15.87
C GLU A 35 16.67 -6.94 14.44
N HIS A 36 15.99 -5.81 14.22
CA HIS A 36 16.05 -5.02 12.98
C HIS A 36 17.49 -4.59 12.64
N VAL A 37 18.16 -3.89 13.59
CA VAL A 37 19.53 -3.40 13.40
C VAL A 37 20.49 -4.55 13.08
N TYR A 38 20.34 -5.70 13.74
CA TYR A 38 21.14 -6.89 13.45
C TYR A 38 20.93 -7.36 12.01
N ARG A 39 19.67 -7.55 11.57
CA ARG A 39 19.40 -8.04 10.22
C ARG A 39 19.77 -7.01 9.15
N LEU A 40 19.60 -5.72 9.41
CA LEU A 40 20.09 -4.64 8.55
C LEU A 40 21.62 -4.68 8.38
N CYS A 41 22.38 -4.90 9.45
CA CYS A 41 23.84 -5.07 9.37
C CYS A 41 24.21 -6.30 8.52
N VAL A 42 23.54 -7.43 8.70
CA VAL A 42 23.75 -8.63 7.87
C VAL A 42 23.43 -8.32 6.41
N PHE A 43 22.34 -7.60 6.16
CA PHE A 43 21.91 -7.21 4.82
C PHE A 43 22.96 -6.33 4.13
N ALA A 44 23.39 -5.24 4.78
CA ALA A 44 24.42 -4.35 4.27
C ALA A 44 25.74 -5.07 3.99
N TRP A 45 26.16 -5.97 4.88
CA TRP A 45 27.37 -6.76 4.70
C TRP A 45 27.29 -7.72 3.49
N LEU A 46 26.13 -8.33 3.23
CA LEU A 46 25.96 -9.24 2.10
C LEU A 46 26.00 -8.52 0.75
N VAL A 47 25.55 -7.28 0.68
CA VAL A 47 25.45 -6.52 -0.58
C VAL A 47 26.62 -5.55 -0.80
N GLN A 48 27.58 -5.48 0.12
CA GLN A 48 28.66 -4.48 0.11
C GLN A 48 29.53 -4.48 -1.16
N GLU A 49 29.66 -5.62 -1.85
CA GLU A 49 30.46 -5.72 -3.08
C GLU A 49 29.77 -5.09 -4.30
N GLU A 50 28.46 -4.85 -4.21
CA GLU A 50 27.69 -4.13 -5.24
C GLU A 50 27.95 -2.61 -5.19
N PHE A 51 28.65 -2.13 -4.15
CA PHE A 51 28.94 -0.71 -3.90
C PHE A 51 30.44 -0.48 -3.63
N PRO A 52 31.32 -0.78 -4.60
CA PRO A 52 32.77 -0.73 -4.40
C PRO A 52 33.31 0.68 -4.10
N ASP A 53 32.58 1.73 -4.49
CA ASP A 53 32.96 3.13 -4.28
C ASP A 53 32.55 3.68 -2.91
N LEU A 54 31.79 2.92 -2.11
CA LEU A 54 31.32 3.35 -0.79
C LEU A 54 32.21 2.82 0.34
N ASP A 55 32.32 3.59 1.42
CA ASP A 55 33.02 3.17 2.62
C ASP A 55 32.19 2.12 3.39
N LYS A 56 32.58 0.85 3.24
CA LYS A 56 31.91 -0.31 3.85
C LYS A 56 31.91 -0.24 5.38
N GLU A 57 33.00 0.22 6.00
CA GLU A 57 33.08 0.33 7.45
C GLU A 57 32.09 1.39 7.96
N LYS A 58 32.03 2.53 7.26
CA LYS A 58 31.09 3.61 7.58
C LYS A 58 29.63 3.21 7.39
N VAL A 59 29.29 2.49 6.31
CA VAL A 59 27.93 1.96 6.10
C VAL A 59 27.54 1.02 7.24
N MET A 60 28.44 0.13 7.65
CA MET A 60 28.19 -0.78 8.78
C MET A 60 28.02 -0.02 10.11
N GLU A 61 28.83 1.01 10.38
CA GLU A 61 28.67 1.87 11.55
C GLU A 61 27.32 2.62 11.54
N MET A 62 26.91 3.14 10.37
CA MET A 62 25.61 3.79 10.21
C MET A 62 24.47 2.82 10.50
N CYS A 63 24.46 1.63 9.89
CA CYS A 63 23.44 0.61 10.17
C CYS A 63 23.38 0.25 11.66
N LEU A 64 24.53 0.09 12.31
CA LEU A 64 24.62 -0.30 13.72
C LEU A 64 24.00 0.72 14.67
N PHE A 65 24.09 2.02 14.35
CA PHE A 65 23.72 3.07 15.28
C PHE A 65 22.53 3.93 14.87
N HIS A 66 22.01 3.83 13.64
CA HIS A 66 20.97 4.74 13.14
C HIS A 66 19.74 4.86 14.07
N ASP A 67 19.25 3.74 14.61
CA ASP A 67 18.10 3.70 15.52
C ASP A 67 18.47 3.76 17.01
N LEU A 68 19.70 4.14 17.37
CA LEU A 68 20.12 4.20 18.77
C LEU A 68 19.29 5.19 19.61
N GLY A 69 18.70 6.22 18.97
CA GLY A 69 17.79 7.16 19.62
C GLY A 69 16.53 6.50 20.20
N GLU A 70 16.07 5.41 19.59
CA GLU A 70 14.86 4.67 20.00
C GLU A 70 15.01 3.97 21.36
N ALA A 71 16.25 3.82 21.85
CA ALA A 71 16.51 3.38 23.22
C ALA A 71 16.00 4.36 24.29
N VAL A 72 15.71 5.61 23.88
CA VAL A 72 15.26 6.70 24.75
C VAL A 72 13.84 7.14 24.40
N THR A 73 13.49 7.22 23.11
CA THR A 73 12.17 7.69 22.63
C THR A 73 11.13 6.58 22.48
N GLY A 74 11.56 5.32 22.29
CA GLY A 74 10.72 4.26 21.75
C GLY A 74 10.65 4.30 20.21
N ASP A 75 10.15 3.21 19.61
CA ASP A 75 9.91 3.11 18.16
C ASP A 75 8.56 3.75 17.81
N ILE A 76 8.59 4.71 16.88
CA ILE A 76 7.39 5.36 16.34
C ILE A 76 7.26 4.93 14.86
N PRO A 77 6.18 4.26 14.45
CA PRO A 77 6.01 3.79 13.08
C PRO A 77 6.07 4.92 12.05
N CYS A 78 6.61 4.66 10.85
CA CYS A 78 6.82 5.69 9.83
C CYS A 78 5.55 6.47 9.44
N PHE A 79 4.37 5.83 9.49
CA PHE A 79 3.08 6.47 9.17
C PHE A 79 2.49 7.27 10.34
N GLU A 80 3.07 7.19 11.54
CA GLU A 80 2.68 7.98 12.72
C GLU A 80 3.66 9.13 13.02
N LYS A 81 4.90 9.09 12.49
CA LYS A 81 5.94 10.11 12.73
C LYS A 81 5.49 11.51 12.28
N LYS A 82 5.54 12.46 13.21
CA LYS A 82 5.35 13.91 12.99
C LYS A 82 6.69 14.64 13.05
N GLU A 83 6.71 15.91 12.60
CA GLU A 83 7.91 16.76 12.67
C GLU A 83 8.43 16.97 14.11
N GLU A 84 7.53 16.98 15.09
CA GLU A 84 7.87 17.10 16.51
C GLU A 84 8.61 15.85 17.05
N ASP A 85 8.34 14.67 16.49
CA ASP A 85 9.01 13.43 16.85
C ASP A 85 10.47 13.43 16.37
N ARG A 86 10.73 14.04 15.21
CA ARG A 86 12.08 14.18 14.65
C ARG A 86 13.00 15.00 15.55
N GLN A 87 12.51 16.12 16.10
CA GLN A 87 13.28 16.94 17.06
C GLN A 87 13.53 16.19 18.38
N THR A 88 12.55 15.37 18.78
CA THR A 88 12.66 14.56 20.00
C THR A 88 13.71 13.46 19.83
N GLU A 89 13.72 12.76 18.69
CA GLU A 89 14.74 11.78 18.31
C GLU A 89 16.15 12.38 18.25
N GLU A 90 16.32 13.56 17.64
CA GLU A 90 17.61 14.25 17.57
C GLU A 90 18.16 14.57 18.98
N SER A 91 17.29 15.07 19.87
CA SER A 91 17.66 15.37 21.26
C SER A 91 18.02 14.11 22.06
N ALA A 92 17.34 12.99 21.78
CA ALA A 92 17.59 11.71 22.42
C ALA A 92 18.93 11.10 21.97
N VAL A 93 19.22 11.14 20.67
CA VAL A 93 20.49 10.71 20.11
C VAL A 93 21.66 11.49 20.74
N ARG A 94 21.56 12.83 20.81
CA ARG A 94 22.57 13.69 21.45
C ARG A 94 22.83 13.30 22.91
N ARG A 95 21.79 12.97 23.68
CA ARG A 95 21.93 12.50 25.07
C ARG A 95 22.72 11.18 25.17
N VAL A 96 22.56 10.29 24.20
CA VAL A 96 23.30 9.01 24.18
C VAL A 96 24.76 9.22 23.78
N THR A 97 25.04 10.06 22.78
CA THR A 97 26.42 10.34 22.35
C THR A 97 27.21 11.15 23.39
N GLU A 98 26.53 11.96 24.22
CA GLU A 98 27.12 12.69 25.35
C GLU A 98 27.83 11.83 26.37
N MET A 99 27.44 10.56 26.49
CA MET A 99 28.05 9.60 27.40
C MET A 99 29.44 9.16 26.90
N LEU A 100 29.72 9.29 25.60
CA LEU A 100 30.94 8.77 24.99
C LEU A 100 32.12 9.74 25.13
N PRO A 101 33.37 9.23 25.17
CA PRO A 101 34.56 10.07 25.06
C PRO A 101 34.54 10.93 23.79
N ALA A 102 35.18 12.10 23.84
CA ALA A 102 35.12 13.14 22.80
C ALA A 102 35.32 12.60 21.37
N ASP A 103 36.30 11.72 21.17
CA ASP A 103 36.63 11.18 19.84
C ASP A 103 35.50 10.30 19.28
N ARG A 104 34.90 9.45 20.13
CA ARG A 104 33.79 8.56 19.77
C ARG A 104 32.50 9.33 19.59
N ARG A 105 32.22 10.28 20.48
CA ARG A 105 31.08 11.20 20.37
C ARG A 105 31.13 11.94 19.03
N LYS A 106 32.27 12.55 18.69
CA LYS A 106 32.45 13.29 17.44
C LYS A 106 32.23 12.41 16.21
N ARG A 107 32.72 11.16 16.21
CA ARG A 107 32.47 10.22 15.11
C ARG A 107 30.98 9.91 14.97
N LEU A 108 30.32 9.59 16.08
CA LEU A 108 28.93 9.18 16.06
C LEU A 108 27.97 10.33 15.73
N ASP A 109 28.20 11.52 16.28
CA ASP A 109 27.48 12.75 15.92
C ASP A 109 27.60 13.02 14.41
N ALA A 110 28.80 12.88 13.82
CA ALA A 110 29.00 13.07 12.39
C ALA A 110 28.27 12.03 11.52
N LEU A 111 28.13 10.79 11.99
CA LEU A 111 27.35 9.76 11.28
C LEU A 111 25.86 10.10 11.29
N PHE A 112 25.34 10.57 12.42
CA PHE A 112 23.93 10.99 12.53
C PHE A 112 23.62 12.21 11.67
N ASP A 113 24.45 13.26 11.74
CA ASP A 113 24.31 14.44 10.89
C ASP A 113 24.30 14.08 9.40
N GLU A 114 25.11 13.09 9.00
CA GLU A 114 25.19 12.63 7.62
C GLU A 114 23.98 11.81 7.18
N LEU A 115 23.52 10.88 8.04
CA LEU A 115 22.29 10.12 7.81
C LEU A 115 21.08 11.06 7.68
N GLU A 116 20.96 12.04 8.56
CA GLU A 116 19.89 13.03 8.52
C GLU A 116 19.94 13.86 7.23
N ALA A 117 21.15 14.27 6.81
CA ALA A 117 21.32 15.02 5.59
C ALA A 117 20.97 14.21 4.33
N GLY A 118 21.10 12.87 4.35
CA GLY A 118 20.69 11.98 3.25
C GLY A 118 21.36 12.23 1.90
N ARG A 119 22.51 12.91 1.90
CA ARG A 119 23.15 13.40 0.66
C ARG A 119 24.24 12.49 0.13
N THR A 120 24.98 11.81 1.01
CA THR A 120 26.12 10.95 0.66
C THR A 120 25.67 9.60 0.12
N GLY A 121 26.57 8.89 -0.56
CA GLY A 121 26.28 7.56 -1.09
C GLY A 121 25.98 6.56 0.02
N GLU A 122 26.75 6.62 1.11
CA GLU A 122 26.59 5.78 2.30
C GLU A 122 25.23 6.00 2.97
N ALA A 123 24.85 7.26 3.23
CA ALA A 123 23.56 7.58 3.84
C ALA A 123 22.39 7.14 2.96
N LYS A 124 22.47 7.37 1.65
CA LYS A 124 21.45 6.92 0.69
C LYS A 124 21.31 5.40 0.67
N LEU A 125 22.43 4.68 0.72
CA LEU A 125 22.42 3.22 0.76
C LEU A 125 21.75 2.73 2.05
N VAL A 126 22.13 3.28 3.21
CA VAL A 126 21.55 2.90 4.50
C VAL A 126 20.04 3.16 4.52
N HIS A 127 19.58 4.32 4.05
CA HIS A 127 18.15 4.62 3.93
C HIS A 127 17.43 3.62 3.02
N ALA A 128 18.00 3.29 1.86
CA ALA A 128 17.39 2.31 0.96
C ALA A 128 17.30 0.92 1.60
N LEU A 129 18.39 0.46 2.24
CA LEU A 129 18.44 -0.85 2.88
C LEU A 129 17.51 -0.94 4.10
N ASP A 130 17.45 0.10 4.94
CA ASP A 130 16.54 0.17 6.09
C ASP A 130 15.07 0.00 5.67
N LYS A 131 14.64 0.72 4.64
CA LYS A 131 13.27 0.62 4.10
C LYS A 131 13.01 -0.77 3.52
N MET A 132 13.96 -1.32 2.76
CA MET A 132 13.82 -2.65 2.17
C MET A 132 13.80 -3.76 3.22
N GLU A 133 14.58 -3.63 4.29
CA GLU A 133 14.59 -4.55 5.43
C GLU A 133 13.18 -4.66 6.02
N ALA A 134 12.55 -3.52 6.32
CA ALA A 134 11.20 -3.48 6.87
C ALA A 134 10.18 -4.15 5.93
N LEU A 135 10.25 -3.89 4.61
CA LEU A 135 9.39 -4.55 3.63
C LEU A 135 9.58 -6.06 3.59
N ILE A 136 10.84 -6.52 3.61
CA ILE A 136 11.18 -7.95 3.68
C ILE A 136 10.60 -8.58 4.95
N GLN A 137 10.75 -7.92 6.11
CA GLN A 137 10.18 -8.43 7.37
C GLN A 137 8.67 -8.60 7.28
N HIS A 138 7.96 -7.61 6.74
CA HIS A 138 6.51 -7.72 6.55
C HIS A 138 6.15 -8.84 5.59
N ASN A 139 6.92 -9.07 4.52
CA ASN A 139 6.73 -10.20 3.61
C ASN A 139 6.95 -11.56 4.31
N GLU A 140 7.83 -11.65 5.29
CA GLU A 140 8.04 -12.86 6.11
C GLU A 140 7.01 -13.03 7.24
N ALA A 141 6.44 -11.93 7.75
CA ALA A 141 5.42 -11.93 8.80
C ALA A 141 4.14 -12.67 8.37
N PRO A 142 3.28 -13.17 9.27
CA PRO A 142 1.94 -13.59 8.88
C PRO A 142 1.15 -12.42 8.28
N ILE A 143 0.54 -12.58 7.10
CA ILE A 143 -0.19 -11.48 6.43
C ILE A 143 -1.35 -10.92 7.27
N GLY A 144 -1.91 -11.72 8.17
CA GLY A 144 -2.95 -11.26 9.11
C GLY A 144 -2.46 -10.25 10.15
N THR A 145 -1.16 -10.02 10.28
CA THR A 145 -0.62 -8.93 11.11
C THR A 145 -0.58 -7.60 10.36
N TRP A 146 -0.87 -7.57 9.06
CA TRP A 146 -0.80 -6.36 8.26
C TRP A 146 -2.02 -5.46 8.52
N LEU A 147 -1.79 -4.16 8.66
CA LEU A 147 -2.84 -3.15 8.66
C LEU A 147 -3.36 -2.92 7.22
N PRO A 148 -4.59 -2.41 7.04
CA PRO A 148 -5.13 -2.12 5.70
C PRO A 148 -4.23 -1.22 4.85
N LEU A 149 -3.62 -0.20 5.46
CA LEU A 149 -2.70 0.71 4.77
C LEU A 149 -1.40 0.02 4.31
N GLU A 150 -1.02 -1.11 4.92
CA GLU A 150 0.25 -1.76 4.63
C GLU A 150 0.23 -2.50 3.30
N TYR A 151 -0.94 -2.88 2.79
CA TYR A 151 -1.07 -3.40 1.43
C TYR A 151 -0.55 -2.40 0.40
N ASP A 152 -0.84 -1.11 0.59
CA ASP A 152 -0.35 -0.04 -0.28
C ASP A 152 1.10 0.34 0.04
N LEU A 153 1.47 0.41 1.33
CA LEU A 153 2.86 0.71 1.71
C LEU A 153 3.84 -0.35 1.20
N GLN A 154 3.45 -1.62 1.15
CA GLN A 154 4.30 -2.68 0.60
C GLN A 154 4.64 -2.47 -0.89
N LEU A 155 3.79 -1.73 -1.61
CA LEU A 155 4.01 -1.38 -3.01
C LEU A 155 4.71 -0.03 -3.17
N THR A 156 4.52 0.91 -2.25
CA THR A 156 4.96 2.32 -2.43
C THR A 156 6.14 2.75 -1.56
N TYR A 157 6.30 2.17 -0.37
CA TYR A 157 7.33 2.57 0.59
C TYR A 157 8.74 2.24 0.06
N GLY A 158 9.71 3.12 0.34
CA GLY A 158 11.10 2.97 -0.06
C GLY A 158 11.39 3.11 -1.57
N GLN A 159 10.40 3.45 -2.40
CA GLN A 159 10.59 3.59 -3.85
C GLN A 159 11.60 4.69 -4.19
N MET A 160 11.49 5.86 -3.56
CA MET A 160 12.37 7.00 -3.85
C MET A 160 13.81 6.72 -3.40
N GLU A 161 14.01 6.12 -2.24
CA GLU A 161 15.31 5.77 -1.69
C GLU A 161 16.00 4.70 -2.54
N ALA A 162 15.25 3.71 -3.03
CA ALA A 162 15.76 2.65 -3.89
C ALA A 162 16.30 3.16 -5.24
N GLU A 163 15.90 4.34 -5.70
CA GLU A 163 16.39 4.95 -6.94
C GLU A 163 17.86 5.41 -6.87
N ALA A 164 18.45 5.47 -5.67
CA ALA A 164 19.82 5.94 -5.46
C ALA A 164 20.86 5.13 -6.24
N PHE A 165 20.64 3.82 -6.40
CA PHE A 165 21.56 2.92 -7.10
C PHE A 165 20.83 1.92 -8.01
N PRO A 166 21.46 1.48 -9.12
CA PRO A 166 20.88 0.45 -9.98
C PRO A 166 20.55 -0.86 -9.23
N TYR A 167 21.42 -1.27 -8.29
CA TYR A 167 21.21 -2.47 -7.49
C TYR A 167 19.98 -2.34 -6.58
N THR A 168 19.88 -1.25 -5.81
CA THR A 168 18.75 -1.03 -4.90
C THR A 168 17.42 -0.91 -5.65
N ARG A 169 17.41 -0.34 -6.87
CA ARG A 169 16.22 -0.31 -7.73
C ARG A 169 15.76 -1.71 -8.13
N GLN A 170 16.69 -2.58 -8.51
CA GLN A 170 16.36 -3.97 -8.89
C GLN A 170 15.88 -4.77 -7.68
N LEU A 171 16.56 -4.62 -6.54
CA LEU A 171 16.19 -5.26 -5.29
C LEU A 171 14.78 -4.83 -4.84
N ARG A 172 14.46 -3.54 -4.91
CA ARG A 172 13.12 -3.04 -4.57
C ARG A 172 12.02 -3.69 -5.39
N LYS A 173 12.24 -3.90 -6.69
CA LYS A 173 11.29 -4.62 -7.57
C LYS A 173 11.11 -6.08 -7.15
N ALA A 174 12.19 -6.76 -6.74
CA ALA A 174 12.10 -8.13 -6.25
C ALA A 174 11.30 -8.21 -4.94
N VAL A 175 11.53 -7.26 -4.01
CA VAL A 175 10.76 -7.16 -2.77
C VAL A 175 9.28 -6.88 -3.05
N GLU A 176 8.97 -5.98 -3.98
CA GLU A 176 7.59 -5.67 -4.42
C GLU A 176 6.87 -6.91 -4.96
N GLN A 177 7.56 -7.66 -5.83
CA GLN A 177 7.01 -8.88 -6.41
C GLN A 177 6.66 -9.91 -5.34
N GLY A 178 7.51 -10.06 -4.31
CA GLY A 178 7.22 -10.91 -3.15
C GLY A 178 5.96 -10.49 -2.38
N SER A 179 5.74 -9.18 -2.24
CA SER A 179 4.51 -8.64 -1.63
C SER A 179 3.27 -8.95 -2.47
N ILE A 180 3.35 -8.75 -3.80
CA ILE A 180 2.27 -9.06 -4.75
C ILE A 180 1.90 -10.55 -4.69
N GLU A 181 2.89 -11.44 -4.73
CA GLU A 181 2.68 -12.88 -4.65
C GLU A 181 2.03 -13.30 -3.34
N LYS A 182 2.46 -12.71 -2.22
CA LYS A 182 1.89 -12.99 -0.90
C LYS A 182 0.44 -12.53 -0.79
N ILE A 183 0.12 -11.34 -1.30
CA ILE A 183 -1.26 -10.83 -1.35
C ILE A 183 -2.11 -11.74 -2.25
N ALA A 184 -1.60 -12.14 -3.42
CA ALA A 184 -2.29 -13.05 -4.32
C ALA A 184 -2.54 -14.43 -3.68
N LYS A 185 -1.57 -14.94 -2.92
CA LYS A 185 -1.70 -16.22 -2.18
C LYS A 185 -2.73 -16.12 -1.06
N GLU A 186 -2.71 -15.07 -0.26
CA GLU A 186 -3.73 -14.85 0.78
C GLU A 186 -5.12 -14.74 0.16
N ARG A 187 -5.25 -14.01 -0.96
CA ARG A 187 -6.49 -13.99 -1.74
C ARG A 187 -6.84 -15.42 -2.18
N ALA A 188 -5.95 -16.16 -2.81
CA ALA A 188 -6.24 -17.54 -3.23
C ALA A 188 -6.63 -18.47 -2.06
N GLU A 189 -6.02 -18.33 -0.88
CA GLU A 189 -6.34 -19.13 0.32
C GLU A 189 -7.70 -18.73 0.93
N LYS A 190 -8.02 -17.44 0.95
CA LYS A 190 -9.34 -16.91 1.34
C LYS A 190 -10.45 -17.33 0.36
N HIS A 191 -10.12 -17.49 -0.93
CA HIS A 191 -11.08 -17.75 -2.01
C HIS A 191 -11.05 -19.21 -2.52
N GLY A 192 -10.19 -20.07 -1.96
CA GLY A 192 -9.87 -21.42 -2.44
C GLY A 192 -10.93 -22.51 -2.18
N GLY A 193 -12.10 -22.15 -1.65
CA GLY A 193 -13.24 -23.06 -1.53
C GLY A 193 -14.34 -22.64 -2.49
N THR A 194 -14.41 -23.26 -3.68
CA THR A 194 -15.48 -23.09 -4.69
C THR A 194 -16.08 -21.68 -4.70
N GLU A 195 -15.44 -20.74 -5.43
CA GLU A 195 -15.80 -19.31 -5.45
C GLU A 195 -17.31 -19.08 -5.59
N THR A 196 -17.99 -18.81 -4.47
CA THR A 196 -19.37 -18.34 -4.45
C THR A 196 -19.33 -16.81 -4.42
N PHE A 197 -19.67 -16.18 -5.54
CA PHE A 197 -19.87 -14.74 -5.61
C PHE A 197 -21.34 -14.40 -5.40
N HIS A 198 -21.61 -13.23 -4.84
CA HIS A 198 -22.96 -12.70 -4.70
C HIS A 198 -23.00 -11.19 -4.99
N VAL A 199 -24.18 -10.70 -5.37
CA VAL A 199 -24.41 -9.27 -5.57
C VAL A 199 -25.15 -8.71 -4.37
N SER A 200 -24.77 -7.51 -3.92
CA SER A 200 -25.51 -6.77 -2.91
C SER A 200 -25.67 -5.31 -3.32
N ARG A 201 -26.85 -4.75 -3.02
CA ARG A 201 -27.15 -3.30 -3.12
C ARG A 201 -27.10 -2.58 -1.77
N ASP A 202 -26.72 -3.30 -0.73
CA ASP A 202 -26.62 -2.77 0.62
C ASP A 202 -25.58 -1.65 0.64
N LYS A 203 -26.04 -0.42 0.89
CA LYS A 203 -25.19 0.77 0.91
C LYS A 203 -24.13 0.70 2.00
N GLU A 204 -24.39 -0.02 3.09
CA GLU A 204 -23.43 -0.18 4.19
C GLU A 204 -22.24 -1.08 3.82
N LYS A 205 -22.39 -1.93 2.78
CA LYS A 205 -21.33 -2.80 2.28
C LYS A 205 -20.45 -2.16 1.21
N LEU A 206 -20.81 -0.96 0.74
CA LEU A 206 -20.06 -0.27 -0.32
C LEU A 206 -18.76 0.29 0.24
N ASP A 207 -17.65 -0.36 -0.08
CA ASP A 207 -16.31 0.15 0.21
C ASP A 207 -15.92 1.24 -0.81
N PHE A 208 -15.93 2.50 -0.37
CA PHE A 208 -15.60 3.64 -1.21
C PHE A 208 -14.16 3.58 -1.76
N GLY A 209 -13.19 3.18 -0.95
CA GLY A 209 -11.79 3.09 -1.38
C GLY A 209 -11.64 2.04 -2.48
N ARG A 210 -12.32 0.90 -2.31
CA ARG A 210 -12.33 -0.16 -3.32
C ARG A 210 -13.03 0.23 -4.61
N ILE A 211 -14.14 0.96 -4.54
CA ILE A 211 -14.84 1.48 -5.74
C ILE A 211 -13.93 2.45 -6.50
N VAL A 212 -13.20 3.32 -5.81
CA VAL A 212 -12.22 4.21 -6.46
C VAL A 212 -11.16 3.38 -7.18
N GLN A 213 -10.58 2.37 -6.54
CA GLN A 213 -9.61 1.46 -7.18
C GLN A 213 -10.17 0.78 -8.43
N LEU A 214 -11.41 0.26 -8.38
CA LEU A 214 -12.08 -0.33 -9.54
C LEU A 214 -12.27 0.70 -10.66
N MET A 215 -12.76 1.91 -10.35
CA MET A 215 -12.96 2.96 -11.35
C MET A 215 -11.67 3.35 -12.07
N ARG A 216 -10.51 3.32 -11.38
CA ARG A 216 -9.19 3.59 -11.99
C ARG A 216 -8.83 2.62 -13.11
N GLN A 217 -9.37 1.40 -13.11
CA GLN A 217 -9.12 0.39 -14.16
C GLN A 217 -9.96 0.64 -15.44
N SER A 218 -10.83 1.65 -15.45
CA SER A 218 -11.74 1.93 -16.58
C SER A 218 -11.28 3.08 -17.47
N TYR A 219 -11.55 3.00 -18.76
CA TYR A 219 -11.28 4.09 -19.70
C TYR A 219 -12.24 5.29 -19.51
N TRP A 220 -13.45 5.06 -18.99
CA TRP A 220 -14.52 6.08 -18.88
C TRP A 220 -14.58 6.81 -17.53
N ALA A 221 -14.03 6.23 -16.47
CA ALA A 221 -14.04 6.80 -15.12
C ALA A 221 -12.65 6.92 -14.48
N GLY A 222 -11.60 6.43 -15.15
CA GLY A 222 -10.24 6.34 -14.59
C GLY A 222 -9.65 7.65 -14.10
N THR A 223 -10.07 8.80 -14.65
CA THR A 223 -9.56 10.14 -14.29
C THR A 223 -10.47 10.92 -13.34
N ARG A 224 -11.67 10.42 -13.00
CA ARG A 224 -12.64 11.16 -12.16
C ARG A 224 -12.08 11.44 -10.77
N SER A 225 -12.35 12.62 -10.21
CA SER A 225 -12.00 12.90 -8.82
C SER A 225 -12.79 12.00 -7.86
N GLU A 226 -12.20 11.69 -6.71
CA GLU A 226 -12.90 10.92 -5.67
C GLU A 226 -14.19 11.61 -5.21
N GLU A 227 -14.19 12.95 -5.14
CA GLU A 227 -15.40 13.71 -4.82
C GLU A 227 -16.51 13.50 -5.85
N MET A 228 -16.16 13.46 -7.15
CA MET A 228 -17.11 13.18 -8.21
C MET A 228 -17.68 11.76 -8.10
N ILE A 229 -16.82 10.76 -7.83
CA ILE A 229 -17.24 9.37 -7.63
C ILE A 229 -18.20 9.28 -6.44
N ARG A 230 -17.86 9.91 -5.31
CA ARG A 230 -18.68 9.93 -4.09
C ARG A 230 -20.08 10.51 -4.35
N LYS A 231 -20.16 11.70 -4.97
CA LYS A 231 -21.44 12.34 -5.30
C LYS A 231 -22.27 11.50 -6.28
N ALA A 232 -21.62 10.86 -7.26
CA ALA A 232 -22.30 9.97 -8.20
C ALA A 232 -22.90 8.75 -7.48
N MET A 233 -22.18 8.17 -6.51
CA MET A 233 -22.67 7.06 -5.70
C MET A 233 -23.88 7.45 -4.85
N GLU A 234 -23.83 8.61 -4.17
CA GLU A 234 -24.90 9.10 -3.29
C GLU A 234 -26.24 9.25 -4.03
N GLY A 235 -26.19 9.73 -5.29
CA GLY A 235 -27.35 9.93 -6.15
C GLY A 235 -27.77 8.71 -6.99
N SER A 236 -27.13 7.55 -6.81
CA SER A 236 -27.39 6.34 -7.60
C SER A 236 -27.80 5.15 -6.72
N VAL A 237 -28.42 4.16 -7.35
CA VAL A 237 -28.54 2.81 -6.79
C VAL A 237 -27.29 2.06 -7.20
N CYS A 238 -26.52 1.59 -6.21
CA CYS A 238 -25.22 0.96 -6.43
C CYS A 238 -25.28 -0.54 -6.13
N TYR A 239 -24.52 -1.31 -6.89
CA TYR A 239 -24.39 -2.75 -6.76
C TYR A 239 -22.91 -3.09 -6.61
N GLY A 240 -22.60 -3.96 -5.66
CA GLY A 240 -21.28 -4.58 -5.53
C GLY A 240 -21.37 -6.08 -5.79
N VAL A 241 -20.38 -6.63 -6.49
CA VAL A 241 -20.12 -8.07 -6.52
C VAL A 241 -19.12 -8.37 -5.43
N TYR A 242 -19.44 -9.34 -4.58
CA TYR A 242 -18.60 -9.73 -3.47
C TYR A 242 -18.29 -11.22 -3.54
N ASP A 243 -17.07 -11.59 -3.19
CA ASP A 243 -16.76 -12.97 -2.85
C ASP A 243 -17.37 -13.37 -1.50
N ARG A 244 -17.08 -14.61 -1.08
CA ARG A 244 -17.56 -15.19 0.17
C ARG A 244 -17.07 -14.44 1.42
N GLU A 245 -15.89 -13.81 1.35
CA GLU A 245 -15.27 -13.10 2.46
C GLU A 245 -15.73 -11.63 2.52
N GLY A 246 -16.56 -11.21 1.57
CA GLY A 246 -17.10 -9.86 1.51
C GLY A 246 -16.16 -8.86 0.84
N TYR A 247 -15.12 -9.31 0.14
CA TYR A 247 -14.28 -8.42 -0.65
C TYR A 247 -14.96 -8.10 -1.99
N MET A 248 -14.95 -6.81 -2.36
CA MET A 248 -15.67 -6.33 -3.54
C MET A 248 -14.80 -6.51 -4.79
N VAL A 249 -15.32 -7.27 -5.75
CA VAL A 249 -14.64 -7.65 -7.00
C VAL A 249 -15.32 -7.07 -8.24
N GLY A 250 -16.46 -6.41 -8.07
CA GLY A 250 -17.18 -5.75 -9.15
C GLY A 250 -18.11 -4.67 -8.64
N TYR A 251 -18.43 -3.72 -9.51
CA TYR A 251 -19.26 -2.57 -9.19
C TYR A 251 -20.13 -2.18 -10.39
N ALA A 252 -21.35 -1.73 -10.13
CA ALA A 252 -22.21 -1.07 -11.09
C ALA A 252 -23.09 -0.06 -10.37
N ARG A 253 -23.63 0.91 -11.13
CA ARG A 253 -24.69 1.78 -10.61
C ARG A 253 -25.74 2.09 -11.66
N ILE A 254 -26.94 2.42 -11.17
CA ILE A 254 -28.04 2.91 -12.00
C ILE A 254 -28.61 4.21 -11.45
N ILE A 255 -29.09 5.07 -12.34
CA ILE A 255 -29.97 6.19 -12.01
C ILE A 255 -31.36 5.81 -12.51
N THR A 256 -32.35 5.76 -11.62
CA THR A 256 -33.70 5.32 -11.98
C THR A 256 -34.76 5.95 -11.07
N ASP A 257 -35.99 6.04 -11.59
CA ASP A 257 -37.20 6.35 -10.83
C ASP A 257 -37.99 5.09 -10.42
N PHE A 258 -37.49 3.90 -10.78
CA PHE A 258 -38.14 2.59 -10.62
C PHE A 258 -39.52 2.45 -11.27
N ALA A 259 -39.89 3.35 -12.18
CA ALA A 259 -41.22 3.39 -12.78
C ALA A 259 -41.21 3.44 -14.31
N THR A 260 -40.27 4.19 -14.90
CA THR A 260 -40.27 4.46 -16.33
C THR A 260 -38.95 4.11 -17.00
N THR A 261 -37.82 4.47 -16.37
CA THR A 261 -36.52 4.43 -17.03
C THR A 261 -35.38 4.16 -16.06
N PHE A 262 -34.27 3.63 -16.56
CA PHE A 262 -33.00 3.58 -15.86
C PHE A 262 -31.83 3.89 -16.79
N TYR A 263 -30.81 4.53 -16.24
CA TYR A 263 -29.51 4.70 -16.90
C TYR A 263 -28.48 3.82 -16.19
N LEU A 264 -28.01 2.79 -16.87
CA LEU A 264 -26.91 1.93 -16.44
C LEU A 264 -25.56 2.60 -16.63
N MET A 265 -24.76 2.66 -15.57
CA MET A 265 -23.47 3.34 -15.56
C MET A 265 -22.42 2.57 -14.77
N ASP A 266 -21.15 2.78 -15.12
CA ASP A 266 -19.97 2.34 -14.36
C ASP A 266 -19.95 0.84 -14.00
N VAL A 267 -20.35 -0.01 -14.94
CA VAL A 267 -20.27 -1.48 -14.81
C VAL A 267 -18.82 -1.93 -14.98
N ILE A 268 -18.24 -2.52 -13.93
CA ILE A 268 -16.86 -2.99 -13.95
C ILE A 268 -16.68 -4.25 -13.09
N ILE A 269 -15.87 -5.18 -13.59
CA ILE A 269 -15.32 -6.29 -12.82
C ILE A 269 -13.80 -6.08 -12.77
N ASP A 270 -13.22 -6.30 -11.59
CA ASP A 270 -11.78 -6.24 -11.39
C ASP A 270 -11.06 -7.14 -12.40
N GLU A 271 -9.98 -6.64 -12.98
CA GLU A 271 -9.18 -7.34 -14.00
C GLU A 271 -8.80 -8.77 -13.62
N ASP A 272 -8.43 -9.00 -12.35
CA ASP A 272 -8.02 -10.32 -11.84
C ASP A 272 -9.20 -11.32 -11.75
N TYR A 273 -10.44 -10.82 -11.84
CA TYR A 273 -11.67 -11.59 -11.69
C TYR A 273 -12.50 -11.66 -12.99
N ARG A 274 -12.01 -11.09 -14.10
CA ARG A 274 -12.67 -11.16 -15.41
C ARG A 274 -12.64 -12.59 -15.97
N GLY A 275 -13.56 -12.88 -16.89
CA GLY A 275 -13.68 -14.22 -17.50
C GLY A 275 -14.39 -15.28 -16.64
N LYS A 276 -14.76 -14.94 -15.39
CA LYS A 276 -15.45 -15.85 -14.44
C LYS A 276 -16.99 -15.74 -14.45
N GLY A 277 -17.57 -15.01 -15.40
CA GLY A 277 -19.03 -14.80 -15.49
C GLY A 277 -19.61 -13.76 -14.50
N LEU A 278 -18.77 -13.04 -13.75
CA LEU A 278 -19.23 -12.07 -12.74
C LEU A 278 -19.96 -10.86 -13.32
N GLY A 279 -19.61 -10.46 -14.55
CA GLY A 279 -20.36 -9.42 -15.25
C GLY A 279 -21.81 -9.82 -15.48
N THR A 280 -22.05 -11.08 -15.85
CA THR A 280 -23.41 -11.64 -15.99
C THR A 280 -24.11 -11.68 -14.64
N LEU A 281 -23.44 -12.18 -13.59
CA LEU A 281 -24.00 -12.20 -12.24
C LEU A 281 -24.44 -10.80 -11.78
N LEU A 282 -23.60 -9.79 -12.00
CA LEU A 282 -23.88 -8.39 -11.67
C LEU A 282 -25.07 -7.85 -12.47
N MET A 283 -25.09 -8.08 -13.78
CA MET A 283 -26.15 -7.59 -14.65
C MET A 283 -27.49 -8.28 -14.39
N ASP A 284 -27.50 -9.57 -14.07
CA ASP A 284 -28.72 -10.30 -13.72
C ASP A 284 -29.39 -9.66 -12.49
N ALA A 285 -28.61 -9.29 -11.47
CA ALA A 285 -29.11 -8.59 -10.29
C ALA A 285 -29.62 -7.17 -10.57
N VAL A 286 -28.99 -6.44 -11.51
CA VAL A 286 -29.50 -5.14 -11.97
C VAL A 286 -30.83 -5.34 -12.71
N MET A 287 -30.91 -6.32 -13.62
CA MET A 287 -32.11 -6.56 -14.42
C MET A 287 -33.28 -7.12 -13.62
N GLU A 288 -33.01 -7.80 -12.51
CA GLU A 288 -34.05 -8.18 -11.54
C GLU A 288 -34.82 -6.95 -11.02
N ASP A 289 -34.15 -5.81 -10.85
CA ASP A 289 -34.78 -4.57 -10.38
C ASP A 289 -35.48 -3.77 -11.46
N VAL A 290 -34.82 -3.63 -12.62
CA VAL A 290 -35.20 -2.62 -13.62
C VAL A 290 -35.36 -3.18 -15.02
N GLY A 291 -35.29 -4.49 -15.21
CA GLY A 291 -35.32 -5.12 -16.54
C GLY A 291 -36.64 -4.95 -17.30
N SER A 292 -37.72 -4.55 -16.63
CA SER A 292 -39.01 -4.20 -17.26
C SER A 292 -39.11 -2.74 -17.70
N LEU A 293 -38.17 -1.89 -17.27
CA LEU A 293 -38.16 -0.46 -17.54
C LEU A 293 -37.40 -0.16 -18.83
N HIS A 294 -37.53 1.07 -19.32
CA HIS A 294 -36.73 1.53 -20.44
C HIS A 294 -35.26 1.75 -20.00
N GLY A 295 -34.31 1.02 -20.60
CA GLY A 295 -32.89 1.12 -20.27
C GLY A 295 -32.08 1.96 -21.25
N VAL A 296 -31.19 2.80 -20.72
CA VAL A 296 -30.15 3.51 -21.47
C VAL A 296 -28.78 3.13 -20.93
N LEU A 297 -27.79 2.96 -21.81
CA LEU A 297 -26.38 2.77 -21.47
C LEU A 297 -25.50 3.31 -22.60
N HIS A 298 -24.27 3.69 -22.29
CA HIS A 298 -23.25 4.03 -23.28
C HIS A 298 -22.09 3.03 -23.15
N THR A 299 -21.64 2.47 -24.27
CA THR A 299 -20.53 1.50 -24.32
C THR A 299 -19.75 1.66 -25.62
N GLU A 300 -18.42 1.50 -25.56
CA GLU A 300 -17.55 1.51 -26.75
C GLU A 300 -17.18 0.10 -27.22
N ASP A 301 -17.09 -0.86 -26.28
CA ASP A 301 -16.45 -2.17 -26.50
C ASP A 301 -17.27 -3.38 -26.03
N ALA A 302 -18.40 -3.18 -25.34
CA ALA A 302 -19.17 -4.25 -24.70
C ALA A 302 -20.59 -4.43 -25.26
N GLY A 303 -20.90 -3.91 -26.45
CA GLY A 303 -22.24 -3.99 -27.06
C GLY A 303 -22.83 -5.40 -27.08
N ALA A 304 -22.09 -6.39 -27.59
CA ALA A 304 -22.53 -7.79 -27.67
C ALA A 304 -22.86 -8.41 -26.30
N PHE A 305 -22.23 -7.94 -25.22
CA PHE A 305 -22.54 -8.40 -23.88
C PHE A 305 -23.91 -7.89 -23.41
N TYR A 306 -24.28 -6.65 -23.75
CA TYR A 306 -25.55 -6.05 -23.33
C TYR A 306 -26.75 -6.44 -24.21
N GLU A 307 -26.53 -6.84 -25.46
CA GLU A 307 -27.59 -7.29 -26.38
C GLU A 307 -28.43 -8.43 -25.79
N ARG A 308 -27.82 -9.33 -25.01
CA ARG A 308 -28.52 -10.43 -24.33
C ARG A 308 -29.55 -9.97 -23.29
N TYR A 309 -29.45 -8.72 -22.83
CA TYR A 309 -30.37 -8.07 -21.90
C TYR A 309 -31.38 -7.17 -22.61
N GLY A 310 -31.46 -7.23 -23.95
CA GLY A 310 -32.42 -6.46 -24.75
C GLY A 310 -31.97 -5.05 -25.13
N PHE A 311 -30.72 -4.66 -24.81
CA PHE A 311 -30.15 -3.43 -25.35
C PHE A 311 -29.87 -3.59 -26.84
N THR A 312 -30.11 -2.53 -27.61
CA THR A 312 -29.89 -2.51 -29.06
C THR A 312 -29.31 -1.18 -29.48
N HIS A 313 -28.49 -1.18 -30.53
CA HIS A 313 -28.14 0.04 -31.25
C HIS A 313 -29.26 0.38 -32.25
N ASP A 314 -30.00 1.46 -32.00
CA ASP A 314 -31.00 2.00 -32.96
C ASP A 314 -30.42 3.27 -33.61
N GLU A 315 -29.99 3.15 -34.86
CA GLU A 315 -29.43 4.26 -35.65
C GLU A 315 -30.39 5.46 -35.74
N ARG A 316 -31.70 5.22 -35.78
CA ARG A 316 -32.70 6.30 -35.85
C ARG A 316 -32.76 7.10 -34.54
N ARG A 317 -32.39 6.48 -33.42
CA ARG A 317 -32.30 7.18 -32.13
C ARG A 317 -31.05 8.03 -32.02
N GLN A 318 -29.96 7.66 -32.70
CA GLN A 318 -28.76 8.49 -32.76
C GLN A 318 -29.02 9.82 -33.47
N GLU A 319 -29.89 9.83 -34.49
CA GLU A 319 -30.26 11.05 -35.23
C GLU A 319 -31.02 12.09 -34.38
N VAL A 320 -31.72 11.63 -33.32
CA VAL A 320 -32.53 12.48 -32.44
C VAL A 320 -31.93 12.64 -31.04
N LEU A 321 -30.79 11.99 -30.76
CA LEU A 321 -30.08 12.09 -29.50
C LEU A 321 -29.46 13.48 -29.37
N MET A 322 -29.82 14.18 -28.30
CA MET A 322 -29.23 15.48 -27.97
C MET A 322 -28.51 15.37 -26.63
N GLU A 323 -27.19 15.56 -26.65
CA GLU A 323 -26.36 15.49 -25.46
C GLU A 323 -25.79 16.85 -25.12
N LYS A 324 -25.54 17.06 -23.83
CA LYS A 324 -24.81 18.22 -23.34
C LYS A 324 -23.55 17.72 -22.65
N GLU A 325 -22.42 18.00 -23.26
CA GLU A 325 -21.12 17.69 -22.67
C GLU A 325 -20.94 18.40 -21.32
N ARG A 326 -20.26 17.72 -20.39
CA ARG A 326 -19.85 18.32 -19.13
C ARG A 326 -18.81 19.38 -19.44
N LYS A 327 -18.98 20.58 -18.89
CA LYS A 327 -18.16 21.72 -19.30
C LYS A 327 -16.72 21.64 -18.85
N ASP A 328 -16.39 20.88 -17.81
CA ASP A 328 -15.04 20.53 -17.36
C ASP A 328 -15.20 19.44 -16.29
N GLY A 329 -14.36 18.40 -16.30
CA GLY A 329 -14.32 17.31 -15.33
C GLY A 329 -12.93 16.76 -15.18
#